data_AF-A0A821JU09-F1
#
_entry.id   AF-A0A821JU09-F1
#
_cell.length_a   1.000
_cell.length_b   1.000
_cell.length_c   1.000
_cell.angle_alpha   90.00
_cell.angle_beta   90.00
_cell.angle_gamma   90.00
#
_symmetry.space_group_name_H-M   'P 1'
#
loop_
_entity.id
_entity.type
_entity.pdbx_description
1 polymer ?
#
loop_
_entity_poly.entity_id
_entity_poly.type
_entity_poly.pdbx_seq_one_letter_code
_entity_poly.pdbx_strand_id
1 'polypeptide(L)'
;ESIGDDIVSENNGGTRATIIEELYTYRSLVNQYNSKNKPNTLSCLAFWKIYEFTLPYLFKLAKIYICTPATSMAAEAAFSTASYITRRERSRLSVKNLEATMFLK
;
A
#
# COMPACT_ATOMS: atom_id res chain seq x y z
N GLU A 1 10.59 41.46 16.13
CA GLU A 1 9.30 41.00 15.57
C GLU A 1 9.05 39.56 15.95
N SER A 2 7.96 39.32 16.68
CA SER A 2 7.42 37.99 16.97
C SER A 2 6.50 37.63 15.80
N ILE A 3 6.92 36.71 14.94
CA ILE A 3 6.09 36.17 13.85
C ILE A 3 5.39 34.93 14.40
N GLY A 4 4.07 34.96 14.30
CA GLY A 4 3.12 34.18 15.08
C GLY A 4 3.25 32.67 14.96
N ASP A 5 2.97 32.03 16.08
CA ASP A 5 2.47 30.66 16.14
C ASP A 5 1.12 30.62 15.42
N ASP A 6 1.14 30.29 14.13
CA ASP A 6 -0.07 29.97 13.38
C ASP A 6 -0.69 28.68 13.94
N ILE A 7 -1.80 28.90 14.64
CA ILE A 7 -2.69 27.93 15.24
C ILE A 7 -3.18 26.93 14.17
N VAL A 8 -2.56 25.76 14.09
CA VAL A 8 -3.14 24.58 13.41
C VAL A 8 -4.14 23.93 14.36
N SER A 9 -5.29 24.57 14.55
CA SER A 9 -6.39 24.03 15.33
C SER A 9 -7.72 24.44 14.73
N GLU A 10 -8.17 23.77 13.66
CA GLU A 10 -9.58 23.76 13.23
C GLU A 10 -9.79 22.81 12.05
N ASN A 11 -10.05 21.52 12.34
CA ASN A 11 -10.82 20.58 11.47
C ASN A 11 -10.88 19.12 12.00
N ASN A 12 -10.15 18.78 13.07
CA ASN A 12 -10.10 17.41 13.59
C ASN A 12 -11.48 16.81 13.95
N GLY A 13 -12.44 17.64 14.36
CA GLY A 13 -13.81 17.17 14.65
C GLY A 13 -14.57 16.70 13.40
N GLY A 14 -14.48 17.46 12.31
CA GLY A 14 -15.11 17.13 11.03
C GLY A 14 -14.50 15.89 10.39
N THR A 15 -13.17 15.81 10.35
CA THR A 15 -12.47 14.63 9.81
C THR A 15 -12.79 13.36 10.59
N ARG A 16 -12.87 13.44 11.93
CA ARG A 16 -13.26 12.30 12.77
C ARG A 16 -14.69 11.84 12.49
N ALA A 17 -15.63 12.77 12.32
CA ALA A 17 -17.01 12.44 11.98
C ALA A 17 -17.09 11.73 10.61
N THR A 18 -16.35 12.19 9.61
CA THR A 18 -16.27 11.54 8.29
C THR A 18 -15.69 10.13 8.35
N ILE A 19 -14.63 9.91 9.15
CA ILE A 19 -14.04 8.58 9.33
C ILE A 19 -15.03 7.62 10.01
N ILE A 20 -15.78 8.11 11.00
CA ILE A 20 -16.80 7.30 11.69
C ILE A 20 -17.91 6.87 10.72
N GLU A 21 -18.39 7.78 9.88
CA GLU A 21 -19.38 7.48 8.84
C GLU A 21 -18.86 6.45 7.83
N GLU A 22 -17.61 6.60 7.41
CA GLU A 22 -16.95 5.66 6.51
C GLU A 22 -16.82 4.26 7.14
N LEU A 23 -16.52 4.18 8.44
CA LEU A 23 -16.45 2.90 9.17
C LEU A 23 -17.80 2.18 9.21
N TYR A 24 -18.90 2.92 9.45
CA TYR A 24 -20.25 2.35 9.39
C TYR A 24 -20.57 1.83 7.99
N THR A 25 -20.24 2.62 6.96
CA THR A 25 -20.42 2.24 5.56
C THR A 25 -19.63 0.98 5.22
N TYR A 26 -18.36 0.92 5.60
CA TYR A 26 -17.50 -0.25 5.41
C TYR A 26 -18.11 -1.51 6.04
N ARG A 27 -18.60 -1.42 7.29
CA ARG A 27 -19.19 -2.57 7.99
C ARG A 27 -20.40 -3.14 7.24
N SER A 28 -21.22 -2.30 6.63
CA SER A 28 -22.35 -2.76 5.82
C SER A 28 -21.88 -3.42 4.51
N LEU A 29 -20.98 -2.74 3.80
CA LEU A 29 -20.47 -3.18 2.49
C LEU A 29 -19.69 -4.50 2.57
N VAL A 30 -18.84 -4.66 3.58
CA VAL A 30 -18.00 -5.87 3.72
C VAL A 30 -18.85 -7.11 3.98
N ASN A 31 -19.91 -7.00 4.78
CA ASN A 31 -20.82 -8.11 5.04
C ASN A 31 -21.56 -8.52 3.77
N GLN A 32 -22.06 -7.53 3.01
CA GLN A 32 -22.70 -7.78 1.72
C GLN A 32 -21.72 -8.44 0.73
N TYR A 33 -20.49 -7.93 0.64
CA TYR A 33 -19.49 -8.45 -0.28
C TYR A 33 -19.05 -9.88 0.07
N ASN A 34 -18.81 -10.17 1.35
CA ASN A 34 -18.38 -11.48 1.84
C ASN A 34 -19.49 -12.54 1.74
N SER A 35 -20.76 -12.15 1.72
CA SER A 35 -21.85 -13.09 1.45
C SER A 35 -21.86 -13.62 0.01
N LYS A 36 -21.32 -12.83 -0.94
CA LYS A 36 -21.27 -13.17 -2.37
C LYS A 36 -19.92 -13.73 -2.80
N ASN A 37 -18.85 -13.34 -2.12
CA ASN A 37 -17.47 -13.68 -2.49
C ASN A 37 -16.76 -14.37 -1.33
N LYS A 38 -16.06 -15.47 -1.60
CA LYS A 38 -15.22 -16.13 -0.61
C LYS A 38 -14.04 -15.21 -0.23
N PRO A 39 -13.79 -14.94 1.07
CA PRO A 39 -12.70 -14.07 1.49
C PRO A 39 -11.34 -14.72 1.17
N ASN A 40 -10.64 -14.17 0.19
CA ASN A 40 -9.27 -14.51 -0.17
C ASN A 40 -8.51 -13.23 -0.59
N THR A 41 -7.21 -13.34 -0.86
CA THR A 41 -6.37 -12.18 -1.19
C THR A 41 -6.88 -11.42 -2.43
N LEU A 42 -7.30 -12.13 -3.47
CA LEU A 42 -7.80 -11.51 -4.71
C LEU A 42 -9.13 -10.81 -4.49
N SER A 43 -10.07 -11.45 -3.76
CA SER A 43 -11.36 -10.85 -3.45
C SER A 43 -11.22 -9.65 -2.50
N CYS A 44 -10.24 -9.68 -1.59
CA CYS A 44 -9.92 -8.56 -0.72
C CYS A 44 -9.41 -7.36 -1.54
N LEU A 45 -8.44 -7.58 -2.44
CA LEU A 45 -7.94 -6.54 -3.34
C LEU A 45 -9.04 -5.98 -4.24
N ALA A 46 -9.91 -6.86 -4.78
CA ALA A 46 -11.04 -6.46 -5.62
C ALA A 46 -12.06 -5.61 -4.85
N PHE A 47 -12.40 -5.97 -3.61
CA PHE A 47 -13.27 -5.17 -2.74
C PHE A 47 -12.74 -3.75 -2.60
N TRP A 48 -11.47 -3.60 -2.19
CA TRP A 48 -10.87 -2.29 -1.97
C TRP A 48 -10.80 -1.47 -3.27
N LYS A 49 -10.60 -2.12 -4.42
CA LYS A 49 -10.60 -1.44 -5.72
C LYS A 49 -11.98 -0.93 -6.12
N ILE A 50 -13.04 -1.70 -5.86
CA ILE A 50 -14.43 -1.31 -6.16
C ILE A 50 -14.86 -0.11 -5.31
N TYR A 51 -14.48 -0.10 -4.02
CA TYR A 51 -14.93 0.92 -3.07
C TYR A 51 -13.89 2.02 -2.79
N GLU A 52 -12.90 2.21 -3.66
CA GLU A 52 -11.82 3.21 -3.53
C GLU A 52 -12.37 4.63 -3.32
N PHE A 53 -13.43 5.01 -4.05
CA PHE A 53 -14.04 6.33 -3.95
C PHE A 53 -15.05 6.46 -2.80
N THR A 54 -15.65 5.34 -2.38
CA THR A 54 -16.64 5.32 -1.28
C THR A 54 -15.95 5.31 0.08
N LEU A 55 -14.76 4.70 0.15
CA LEU A 55 -13.98 4.52 1.37
C LEU A 55 -12.56 5.10 1.20
N PRO A 56 -12.41 6.42 1.01
CA PRO A 56 -11.13 7.02 0.65
C PRO A 56 -10.05 6.90 1.75
N TYR A 57 -10.40 7.04 3.03
CA TYR A 57 -9.43 6.99 4.11
C TYR A 57 -9.09 5.55 4.47
N LEU A 58 -10.10 4.67 4.53
CA LEU A 58 -9.89 3.24 4.76
C LEU A 58 -9.15 2.59 3.59
N PHE A 59 -9.42 2.97 2.35
CA PHE A 59 -8.70 2.46 1.18
C PHE A 59 -7.21 2.80 1.23
N LYS A 60 -6.86 4.03 1.63
CA LYS A 60 -5.46 4.44 1.80
C LYS A 60 -4.74 3.56 2.82
N LEU A 61 -5.41 3.25 3.93
CA LEU A 61 -4.89 2.34 4.95
C LEU A 61 -4.76 0.91 4.41
N ALA A 62 -5.81 0.40 3.77
CA ALA A 62 -5.86 -0.95 3.22
C ALA A 62 -4.75 -1.19 2.19
N LYS A 63 -4.46 -0.22 1.32
CA LYS A 63 -3.33 -0.31 0.39
C LYS A 63 -2.01 -0.52 1.09
N ILE A 64 -1.76 0.18 2.20
CA ILE A 64 -0.49 0.04 2.94
C ILE A 64 -0.41 -1.37 3.54
N TYR A 65 -1.45 -1.82 4.23
CA TYR A 65 -1.40 -3.10 4.93
C TYR A 65 -1.47 -4.32 4.02
N ILE A 66 -2.23 -4.27 2.93
CA ILE A 66 -2.46 -5.43 2.05
C ILE A 66 -1.35 -5.57 1.01
N CYS A 67 -0.81 -4.46 0.50
CA CYS A 67 0.27 -4.51 -0.49
C CYS A 67 1.66 -4.72 0.14
N THR A 68 1.77 -4.69 1.48
CA THR A 68 3.03 -4.98 2.14
C THR A 68 3.26 -6.50 2.16
N PRO A 69 4.38 -6.99 1.59
CA PRO A 69 4.71 -8.40 1.67
C PRO A 69 4.93 -8.78 3.14
N ALA A 70 4.32 -9.89 3.57
CA ALA A 70 4.42 -10.36 4.95
C ALA A 70 5.83 -10.83 5.35
N THR A 71 6.71 -11.05 4.38
CA THR A 71 8.05 -11.62 4.59
C THR A 71 9.11 -10.86 3.80
N SER A 72 10.37 -10.94 4.25
CA SER A 72 11.56 -10.46 3.55
C SER A 72 11.88 -11.26 2.28
N MET A 73 11.15 -12.36 2.01
CA MET A 73 11.42 -13.28 0.91
C MET A 73 11.47 -12.57 -0.46
N ALA A 74 10.62 -11.57 -0.68
CA ALA A 74 10.66 -10.78 -1.91
C ALA A 74 11.97 -9.98 -2.04
N ALA A 75 12.46 -9.42 -0.94
CA ALA A 75 13.74 -8.71 -0.90
C ALA A 75 14.91 -9.68 -1.06
N GLU A 76 14.90 -10.83 -0.37
CA GLU A 76 15.93 -11.86 -0.49
C GLU A 76 16.01 -12.44 -1.91
N ALA A 77 14.86 -12.68 -2.55
CA ALA A 77 14.80 -13.10 -3.94
C ALA A 77 15.40 -12.05 -4.89
N ALA A 78 15.13 -10.76 -4.65
CA ALA A 78 15.75 -9.66 -5.39
C ALA A 78 17.27 -9.62 -5.17
N PHE A 79 17.76 -9.71 -3.93
CA PHE A 79 19.20 -9.71 -3.63
C PHE A 79 19.92 -10.94 -4.16
N SER A 80 19.29 -12.11 -4.12
CA SER A 80 19.81 -13.34 -4.72
C SER A 80 19.92 -13.19 -6.24
N THR A 81 18.91 -12.61 -6.87
CA THR A 81 18.90 -12.33 -8.32
C THR A 81 19.98 -11.31 -8.71
N ALA A 82 20.13 -10.23 -7.94
CA ALA A 82 21.19 -9.25 -8.15
C ALA A 82 22.57 -9.92 -8.05
N SER A 83 22.77 -10.68 -6.97
CA SER A 83 24.02 -11.42 -6.73
C SER A 83 24.31 -12.41 -7.85
N TYR A 84 23.30 -13.07 -8.39
CA TYR A 84 23.43 -13.97 -9.52
C TYR A 84 23.85 -13.22 -10.79
N ILE A 85 23.18 -12.11 -11.13
CA ILE A 85 23.51 -11.27 -12.30
C ILE A 85 24.95 -10.75 -12.19
N THR A 86 25.38 -10.33 -11.00
CA THR A 86 26.76 -9.88 -10.75
C THR A 86 27.77 -11.04 -10.85
N ARG A 87 27.39 -12.26 -10.46
CA ARG A 87 28.29 -13.44 -10.41
C ARG A 87 28.42 -14.21 -11.72
N ARG A 88 27.48 -14.09 -12.66
CA ARG A 88 27.36 -14.92 -13.89
C ARG A 88 28.47 -14.69 -14.95
N GLU A 89 29.72 -14.49 -14.51
CA GLU A 89 30.95 -14.37 -15.29
C GLU A 89 31.33 -12.93 -15.71
N ARG A 90 31.93 -12.18 -14.77
CA ARG A 90 32.66 -10.91 -15.03
C ARG A 90 31.88 -9.87 -15.85
N SER A 91 30.59 -9.67 -15.57
CA SER A 91 29.90 -8.49 -16.08
C SER A 91 30.59 -7.23 -15.52
N ARG A 92 31.28 -6.45 -16.36
CA ARG A 92 31.73 -5.08 -16.03
C ARG A 92 30.53 -4.13 -15.98
N LEU A 93 29.48 -4.56 -15.29
CA LEU A 93 28.27 -3.79 -15.13
C LEU A 93 28.55 -2.76 -14.03
N SER A 94 28.49 -1.48 -14.38
CA SER A 94 28.51 -0.44 -13.38
C SER A 94 27.31 -0.61 -12.44
N VAL A 95 27.42 -0.11 -11.21
CA VAL A 95 26.31 -0.15 -10.23
C VAL A 95 25.03 0.42 -10.83
N LYS A 96 25.15 1.50 -11.61
CA LYS A 96 24.03 2.13 -12.32
C LYS A 96 23.35 1.19 -13.33
N ASN A 97 24.12 0.41 -14.07
CA ASN A 97 23.58 -0.53 -15.05
C ASN A 97 22.96 -1.76 -14.37
N LEU A 98 23.49 -2.18 -13.22
CA LEU A 98 22.89 -3.24 -12.39
C LEU A 98 21.53 -2.80 -11.83
N GLU A 99 21.45 -1.59 -11.27
CA GLU A 99 20.21 -1.01 -10.76
C GLU A 99 19.15 -0.92 -11.86
N ALA A 100 19.51 -0.39 -13.02
CA ALA A 100 18.60 -0.32 -14.17
C ALA A 100 18.13 -1.72 -14.64
N THR A 101 19.02 -2.71 -14.60
CA THR A 101 18.68 -4.10 -14.95
C THR A 101 17.74 -4.73 -13.91
N MET A 102 17.95 -4.48 -12.62
CA MET A 102 17.07 -4.96 -11.55
C MET A 102 15.70 -4.26 -11.58
N PHE A 103 15.63 -3.00 -12.00
CA PHE A 103 14.37 -2.27 -12.14
C PHE A 103 13.53 -2.75 -13.33
N LEU A 104 14.19 -3.12 -14.44
CA LEU A 104 13.49 -3.60 -15.64
C LEU A 104 12.99 -5.06 -15.53
N LYS A 105 13.53 -5.81 -14.58
CA LYS A 105 13.26 -7.23 -14.38
C LYS A 105 12.03 -7.47 -13.52
#